data_AF-A0A7X8QQK5-F1
#
_entry.id   AF-A0A7X8QQK5-F1
#
_cell.length_a   1.000
_cell.length_b   1.000
_cell.length_c   1.000
_cell.angle_alpha   90.00
_cell.angle_beta   90.00
_cell.angle_gamma   90.00
#
_symmetry.space_group_name_H-M   'P 1'
#
loop_
_entity.id
_entity.type
_entity.pdbx_description
1 polymer ?
#
loop_
_entity_poly.entity_id
_entity_poly.type
_entity_poly.pdbx_seq_one_letter_code
_entity_poly.pdbx_strand_id
1 'polypeptide(L)'
;MFMPFKITGHLSIGTETLTVPLEGNEFSYSKYLKSEPAYIFFDQEGRDRNTVVVVNDAKLIGDLMKKSYGMEYFVSNKNADFLIAVNWYVIEVAGLAIGYLNELK
;
A
#
# COMPACT_ATOMS: atom_id res chain seq x y z
N MET A 1 -4.51 -9.20 -12.70
CA MET A 1 -3.86 -9.90 -11.57
C MET A 1 -2.50 -9.26 -11.38
N PHE A 2 -2.19 -8.79 -10.16
CA PHE A 2 -0.89 -8.17 -9.87
C PHE A 2 0.13 -9.22 -9.42
N MET A 3 1.38 -9.09 -9.86
CA MET A 3 2.48 -9.97 -9.47
C MET A 3 3.62 -9.10 -8.94
N PRO A 4 3.70 -8.88 -7.61
CA PRO A 4 4.72 -8.00 -7.05
C PRO A 4 6.13 -8.58 -7.28
N PHE A 5 7.06 -7.71 -7.69
CA PHE A 5 8.45 -8.06 -7.92
C PHE A 5 9.18 -8.51 -6.65
N LYS A 6 8.92 -7.85 -5.51
CA LYS A 6 9.58 -8.15 -4.24
C LYS A 6 8.57 -8.18 -3.10
N ILE A 7 8.50 -9.31 -2.40
CA ILE A 7 7.52 -9.60 -1.34
C ILE A 7 8.12 -9.69 0.07
N THR A 8 9.42 -9.43 0.19
CA THR A 8 10.21 -9.44 1.43
C THR A 8 11.27 -8.37 1.37
N GLY A 9 11.32 -7.48 2.37
CA GLY A 9 12.19 -6.29 2.47
C GLY A 9 12.22 -5.38 1.23
N HIS A 10 12.03 -4.07 1.33
CA HIS A 10 11.90 -3.20 0.14
C HIS A 10 10.74 -3.65 -0.76
N LEU A 11 9.56 -3.86 -0.17
CA LEU A 11 8.38 -4.36 -0.89
C LEU A 11 8.13 -3.54 -2.16
N SER A 12 7.98 -4.23 -3.29
CA SER A 12 7.89 -3.59 -4.61
C SER A 12 7.00 -4.38 -5.54
N ILE A 13 6.22 -3.65 -6.34
CA ILE A 13 5.38 -4.16 -7.41
C ILE A 13 6.22 -4.30 -8.68
N GLY A 14 7.01 -3.27 -9.03
CA GLY A 14 7.84 -3.24 -10.23
C GLY A 14 7.26 -2.39 -11.35
N THR A 15 6.96 -3.01 -12.50
CA THR A 15 6.56 -2.29 -13.73
C THR A 15 5.11 -1.81 -13.71
N GLU A 16 4.79 -0.84 -14.59
CA GLU A 16 3.42 -0.30 -14.77
C GLU A 16 2.85 0.36 -13.51
N THR A 17 3.74 0.93 -12.69
CA THR A 17 3.36 1.62 -11.46
C THR A 17 3.51 3.14 -11.58
N LEU A 18 2.68 3.81 -10.80
CA LEU A 18 2.94 5.17 -10.36
C LEU A 18 3.86 5.10 -9.14
N THR A 19 5.00 5.77 -9.20
CA THR A 19 5.88 5.97 -8.04
C THR A 19 5.59 7.32 -7.39
N VAL A 20 5.28 7.30 -6.11
CA VAL A 20 5.07 8.48 -5.25
C VAL A 20 6.19 8.52 -4.21
N PRO A 21 6.81 9.68 -3.93
CA PRO A 21 7.80 9.81 -2.86
C PRO A 21 7.19 9.42 -1.52
N LEU A 22 7.88 8.58 -0.73
CA LEU A 22 7.41 8.24 0.61
C LEU A 22 7.42 9.47 1.53
N GLU A 23 8.50 10.26 1.45
CA GLU A 23 8.66 11.48 2.23
C GLU A 23 7.49 12.44 1.99
N GLY A 24 6.85 12.88 3.07
CA GLY A 24 5.65 13.73 3.03
C GLY A 24 4.33 13.00 2.75
N ASN A 25 4.35 11.78 2.21
CA ASN A 25 3.14 11.03 1.84
C ASN A 25 2.85 9.80 2.69
N GLU A 26 3.82 9.25 3.43
CA GLU A 26 3.73 7.98 4.17
C GLU A 26 2.42 7.81 4.97
N PHE A 27 2.03 8.81 5.74
CA PHE A 27 0.84 8.78 6.60
C PHE A 27 -0.35 9.56 6.05
N SER A 28 -0.28 10.03 4.81
CA SER A 28 -1.29 10.91 4.21
C SER A 28 -1.85 10.40 2.88
N TYR A 29 -1.11 9.57 2.12
CA TYR A 29 -1.54 9.07 0.81
C TYR A 29 -2.90 8.36 0.88
N SER A 30 -3.16 7.64 1.97
CA SER A 30 -4.38 6.85 2.12
C SER A 30 -5.65 7.72 2.12
N LYS A 31 -5.56 9.00 2.50
CA LYS A 31 -6.70 9.92 2.53
C LYS A 31 -7.32 10.15 1.16
N TYR A 32 -6.55 9.94 0.10
CA TYR A 32 -6.96 10.10 -1.29
C TYR A 32 -7.59 8.83 -1.87
N LEU A 33 -7.48 7.68 -1.18
CA LEU A 33 -8.16 6.45 -1.59
C LEU A 33 -9.68 6.57 -1.47
N LYS A 34 -10.39 5.68 -2.14
CA LYS A 34 -11.84 5.52 -1.92
C LYS A 34 -12.12 5.08 -0.49
N SER A 35 -13.25 5.54 0.06
CA SER A 35 -13.74 5.05 1.35
C SER A 35 -14.38 3.68 1.14
N GLU A 36 -13.59 2.63 1.33
CA GLU A 36 -13.95 1.23 1.19
C GLU A 36 -13.05 0.35 2.08
N PRO A 37 -13.43 -0.90 2.39
CA PRO A 37 -12.57 -1.81 3.12
C PRO A 37 -11.27 -2.10 2.35
N ALA A 38 -10.16 -2.09 3.07
CA ALA A 38 -8.83 -2.37 2.54
C ALA A 38 -8.13 -3.48 3.32
N TYR A 39 -7.28 -4.20 2.61
CA TYR A 39 -6.54 -5.37 3.07
C TYR A 39 -5.06 -5.03 3.05
N ILE A 40 -4.42 -5.17 4.19
CA ILE A 40 -3.00 -4.88 4.39
C ILE A 40 -2.25 -6.19 4.54
N PHE A 41 -1.22 -6.36 3.72
CA PHE A 41 -0.33 -7.52 3.73
C PHE A 41 1.07 -7.04 4.11
N PHE A 42 1.70 -7.66 5.09
CA PHE A 42 3.08 -7.33 5.47
C PHE A 42 4.07 -8.19 4.68
N ASP A 43 5.31 -8.27 5.15
CA ASP A 43 6.32 -9.16 4.60
C ASP A 43 5.81 -10.62 4.51
N GLN A 44 6.06 -11.25 3.37
CA GLN A 44 5.54 -12.58 3.04
C GLN A 44 6.58 -13.71 3.25
N GLU A 45 7.71 -13.44 3.89
CA GLU A 45 8.71 -14.45 4.25
C GLU A 45 8.64 -14.88 5.73
N GLY A 46 8.04 -14.03 6.58
CA GLY A 46 7.99 -14.19 8.04
C GLY A 46 6.80 -14.99 8.60
N ARG A 47 6.55 -14.80 9.90
CA ARG A 47 5.40 -15.42 10.62
C ARG A 47 4.05 -14.93 10.11
N ASP A 48 4.08 -13.81 9.40
CA ASP A 48 2.98 -12.96 8.96
C ASP A 48 2.60 -13.20 7.49
N ARG A 49 3.25 -14.16 6.82
CA ARG A 49 3.00 -14.60 5.44
C ARG A 49 1.56 -14.95 5.09
N ASN A 50 0.69 -15.19 6.08
CA ASN A 50 -0.73 -15.46 5.86
C ASN A 50 -1.64 -14.60 6.75
N THR A 51 -1.10 -13.50 7.28
CA THR A 51 -1.84 -12.57 8.13
C THR A 51 -2.25 -11.38 7.28
N VAL A 52 -3.55 -11.05 7.35
CA VAL A 52 -4.09 -9.88 6.68
C VAL A 52 -4.78 -9.01 7.72
N VAL A 53 -4.41 -7.73 7.75
CA VAL A 53 -5.11 -6.74 8.55
C VAL A 53 -6.17 -6.09 7.66
N VAL A 54 -7.42 -6.13 8.11
CA VAL A 54 -8.54 -5.50 7.40
C VAL A 54 -8.90 -4.20 8.09
N VAL A 55 -8.91 -3.12 7.32
CA VAL A 55 -9.37 -1.80 7.76
C VAL A 55 -10.70 -1.51 7.08
N ASN A 56 -11.72 -1.13 7.84
CA ASN A 56 -13.06 -0.90 7.31
C ASN A 56 -13.14 0.31 6.36
N ASP A 57 -12.20 1.24 6.47
CA ASP A 57 -12.05 2.38 5.57
C ASP A 57 -10.56 2.58 5.24
N ALA A 58 -10.20 2.43 3.96
CA ALA A 58 -8.85 2.61 3.43
C ALA A 58 -8.26 3.97 3.80
N LYS A 59 -9.07 5.01 3.99
CA LYS A 59 -8.59 6.35 4.35
C LYS A 59 -7.90 6.38 5.71
N LEU A 60 -8.22 5.46 6.61
CA LEU A 60 -7.67 5.37 7.95
C LEU A 60 -6.30 4.68 8.03
N ILE A 61 -5.79 4.13 6.92
CA ILE A 61 -4.52 3.38 6.91
C ILE A 61 -3.35 4.25 7.37
N GLY A 62 -3.24 5.50 6.89
CA GLY A 62 -2.17 6.42 7.30
C GLY A 62 -2.18 6.68 8.81
N ASP A 63 -3.35 6.85 9.42
CA ASP A 63 -3.48 7.05 10.87
C ASP A 63 -3.15 5.78 11.66
N LEU A 64 -3.49 4.60 11.13
CA LEU A 64 -3.10 3.31 11.70
C LEU A 64 -1.57 3.16 11.68
N MET A 65 -0.95 3.37 10.51
CA MET A 65 0.49 3.18 10.33
C MET A 65 1.33 4.19 11.09
N LYS A 66 0.83 5.42 11.26
CA LYS A 66 1.45 6.45 12.11
C LYS A 66 1.62 6.00 13.56
N LYS A 67 0.72 5.13 14.06
CA LYS A 67 0.79 4.56 15.42
C LYS A 67 1.62 3.28 15.49
N SER A 68 1.99 2.72 14.34
CA SER A 68 2.76 1.47 14.20
C SER A 68 4.21 1.71 13.78
N TYR A 69 4.68 2.97 13.80
CA TYR A 69 6.06 3.39 13.52
C TYR A 69 6.59 3.05 12.11
N GLY A 70 5.72 2.99 11.11
CA GLY A 70 6.11 2.75 9.72
C GLY A 70 6.63 1.32 9.50
N MET A 71 5.84 0.52 8.79
CA MET A 71 6.26 -0.80 8.32
C MET A 71 6.17 -0.81 6.81
N GLU A 72 6.88 -1.73 6.15
CA GLU A 72 6.62 -2.01 4.75
C GLU A 72 5.38 -2.88 4.64
N TYR A 73 4.48 -2.53 3.74
CA TYR A 73 3.26 -3.30 3.52
C TYR A 73 2.71 -3.11 2.11
N PHE A 74 1.87 -4.05 1.71
CA PHE A 74 0.98 -3.91 0.58
C PHE A 74 -0.43 -3.52 1.02
N VAL A 75 -1.16 -2.83 0.14
CA VAL A 75 -2.58 -2.55 0.28
C VAL A 75 -3.33 -2.95 -0.98
N SER A 76 -4.49 -3.59 -0.82
CA SER A 76 -5.45 -3.81 -1.89
C SER A 76 -6.89 -3.71 -1.36
N ASN A 77 -7.87 -3.65 -2.25
CA ASN A 77 -9.27 -3.86 -1.89
C ASN A 77 -9.67 -5.32 -2.10
N LYS A 78 -10.90 -5.69 -1.70
CA LYS A 78 -11.39 -7.08 -1.76
C LYS A 78 -11.34 -7.67 -3.17
N ASN A 79 -11.53 -6.85 -4.19
CA ASN A 79 -11.61 -7.30 -5.58
C ASN A 79 -10.25 -7.36 -6.28
N ALA A 80 -9.17 -6.93 -5.60
CA ALA A 80 -7.86 -6.73 -6.20
C ALA A 80 -7.91 -5.81 -7.43
N ASP A 81 -8.63 -4.68 -7.32
CA ASP A 81 -8.70 -3.66 -8.37
C ASP A 81 -7.44 -2.79 -8.45
N PHE A 82 -6.64 -2.79 -7.38
CA PHE A 82 -5.35 -2.11 -7.27
C PHE A 82 -4.39 -2.88 -6.37
N LEU A 83 -3.10 -2.55 -6.48
CA LEU A 83 -2.08 -2.96 -5.50
C LEU A 83 -1.22 -1.74 -5.20
N ILE A 84 -0.99 -1.46 -3.92
CA ILE A 84 -0.06 -0.42 -3.46
C ILE A 84 1.02 -1.12 -2.67
N ALA A 85 2.29 -0.82 -2.92
CA ALA A 85 3.40 -1.21 -2.06
C ALA A 85 3.96 0.06 -1.39
N VAL A 86 4.00 0.05 -0.07
CA VAL A 86 4.64 1.10 0.73
C VAL A 86 5.92 0.49 1.28
N ASN A 87 7.07 1.04 0.88
CA ASN A 87 8.38 0.66 1.39
C ASN A 87 9.12 1.88 1.94
N TRP A 88 10.33 1.69 2.48
CA TRP A 88 11.12 2.77 3.10
C TRP A 88 11.54 3.92 2.16
N TYR A 89 11.32 3.81 0.86
CA TYR A 89 11.81 4.76 -0.15
C TYR A 89 10.68 5.40 -0.93
N VAL A 90 9.71 4.59 -1.35
CA VAL A 90 8.65 5.01 -2.26
C VAL A 90 7.33 4.30 -1.95
N ILE A 91 6.26 4.88 -2.47
CA ILE A 91 4.96 4.25 -2.59
C ILE A 91 4.78 3.89 -4.07
N GLU A 92 4.72 2.61 -4.39
CA GLU A 92 4.40 2.13 -5.73
C GLU A 92 2.90 1.80 -5.82
N VAL A 93 2.24 2.29 -6.86
CA VAL A 93 0.79 2.18 -7.02
C VAL A 93 0.47 1.59 -8.39
N ALA A 94 -0.31 0.51 -8.42
CA ALA A 94 -0.79 -0.15 -9.63
C ALA A 94 -2.32 -0.20 -9.68
N GLY A 95 -2.88 -0.27 -10.90
CA GLY A 95 -4.33 -0.42 -11.10
C GLY A 95 -5.14 0.84 -10.83
N LEU A 96 -6.39 0.69 -10.40
CA LEU A 96 -7.33 1.82 -10.29
C LEU A 96 -6.87 2.91 -9.31
N ALA A 97 -6.01 2.57 -8.33
CA ALA A 97 -5.49 3.52 -7.36
C ALA A 97 -4.57 4.60 -7.97
N ILE A 98 -4.00 4.36 -9.16
CA ILE A 98 -3.21 5.35 -9.89
C ILE A 98 -4.04 6.63 -10.11
N GLY A 99 -5.31 6.49 -10.48
CA GLY A 99 -6.19 7.64 -10.73
C GLY A 99 -6.47 8.49 -9.50
N TYR A 100 -6.32 7.94 -8.29
CA TYR A 100 -6.55 8.66 -7.04
C TYR A 100 -5.27 9.33 -6.50
N LEU A 101 -4.11 8.78 -6.84
CA LEU A 101 -2.82 9.16 -6.24
C LEU A 101 -1.90 9.92 -7.21
N ASN A 102 -2.30 10.12 -8.47
CA ASN A 102 -1.47 10.77 -9.49
C ASN A 102 -1.10 12.23 -9.15
N GLU A 103 -1.85 12.89 -8.28
CA GLU A 103 -1.57 14.27 -7.82
C GLU A 103 -0.50 14.35 -6.72
N LEU A 104 -0.05 13.22 -6.17
CA LEU A 104 0.93 13.15 -5.08
C LEU A 104 2.40 13.06 -5.54
N LYS A 105 2.65 13.27 -6.82
CA LYS A 105 4.00 13.25 -7.40
C LYS A 105 4.86 14.44 -6.94
#